data_AF-A0A6P0IBW9-F1
#
_entry.id   AF-A0A6P0IBW9-F1
#
_cell.length_a   1.000
_cell.length_b   1.000
_cell.length_c   1.000
_cell.angle_alpha   90.00
_cell.angle_beta   90.00
_cell.angle_gamma   90.00
#
_symmetry.space_group_name_H-M   'P 1'
#
loop_
_entity.id
_entity.type
_entity.pdbx_description
1 polymer ?
#
loop_
_entity_poly.entity_id
_entity_poly.type
_entity_poly.pdbx_seq_one_letter_code
_entity_poly.pdbx_strand_id
1 'polypeptide(L)'
;MKPLFKDTLAWEQAQVLMQPTFIRIIDQIGRQLEPTNWKVTYKNVTTPIPGYELCLAHQDTSVAINLWDLCFQVCFRDYRPTQSELDTQPVEIDPMLIDQAGVVDWQCLDAKAKQLVEEVVAGLPLVDNNEK
;
A
#
# COMPACT_ATOMS: atom_id res chain seq x y z
N MET A 1 -6.53 5.33 -8.38
CA MET A 1 -5.98 6.49 -9.13
C MET A 1 -4.86 5.99 -10.05
N LYS A 2 -4.62 6.62 -11.21
CA LYS A 2 -3.46 6.26 -12.06
C LYS A 2 -2.27 7.22 -11.84
N PRO A 3 -1.07 6.73 -11.50
CA PRO A 3 0.12 7.57 -11.42
C PRO A 3 0.53 8.07 -12.82
N LEU A 4 0.83 9.36 -12.93
CA LEU A 4 1.40 9.96 -14.13
C LEU A 4 2.91 10.14 -13.94
N PHE A 5 3.68 9.35 -14.66
CA PHE A 5 5.14 9.41 -14.64
C PHE A 5 5.63 10.59 -15.49
N LYS A 6 6.63 11.31 -14.97
CA LYS A 6 7.23 12.48 -15.62
C LYS A 6 8.08 12.11 -16.84
N ASP A 7 8.74 10.95 -16.78
CA ASP A 7 9.63 10.45 -17.83
C ASP A 7 9.66 8.91 -17.87
N THR A 8 10.34 8.37 -18.88
CA THR A 8 10.48 6.92 -19.09
C THR A 8 11.27 6.24 -17.98
N LEU A 9 12.29 6.90 -17.42
CA LEU A 9 13.12 6.34 -16.36
C LEU A 9 12.28 6.08 -15.10
N ALA A 10 11.43 7.03 -14.71
CA ALA A 10 10.52 6.86 -13.58
C ALA A 10 9.54 5.70 -13.80
N TRP A 11 9.06 5.52 -15.04
CA TRP A 11 8.20 4.39 -15.38
C TRP A 11 8.94 3.04 -15.26
N GLU A 12 10.17 2.94 -15.77
CA GLU A 12 11.01 1.74 -15.67
C GLU A 12 11.33 1.39 -14.21
N GLN A 13 11.73 2.39 -13.42
CA GLN A 13 11.96 2.22 -11.98
C GLN A 13 10.70 1.76 -11.25
N ALA A 14 9.53 2.28 -11.61
CA ALA A 14 8.26 1.82 -11.05
C ALA A 14 8.03 0.32 -11.35
N GLN A 15 8.27 -0.14 -12.58
CA GLN A 15 8.10 -1.55 -12.95
C GLN A 15 8.96 -2.48 -12.06
N VAL A 16 10.19 -2.06 -11.76
CA VAL A 16 11.11 -2.80 -10.87
C VAL A 16 10.61 -2.80 -9.43
N LEU A 17 10.07 -1.68 -8.95
CA LEU A 17 9.63 -1.52 -7.55
C LEU A 17 8.25 -2.14 -7.25
N MET A 18 7.32 -2.20 -8.21
CA MET A 18 5.93 -2.57 -7.90
C MET A 18 5.78 -3.96 -7.28
N GLN A 19 6.39 -4.98 -7.90
CA GLN A 19 6.28 -6.35 -7.41
C GLN A 19 6.90 -6.53 -6.00
N PRO A 20 8.15 -6.10 -5.73
CA PRO A 20 8.73 -6.26 -4.41
C PRO A 20 8.01 -5.43 -3.35
N THR A 21 7.50 -4.25 -3.70
CA THR A 21 6.68 -3.43 -2.79
C THR A 21 5.41 -4.17 -2.38
N PHE A 22 4.69 -4.74 -3.33
CA PHE A 22 3.46 -5.49 -3.07
C PHE A 22 3.70 -6.66 -2.12
N ILE A 23 4.78 -7.42 -2.33
CA ILE A 23 5.18 -8.52 -1.46
C ILE A 23 5.45 -8.01 -0.03
N ARG A 24 6.20 -6.92 0.11
CA ARG A 24 6.54 -6.33 1.42
C ARG A 24 5.32 -5.80 2.14
N ILE A 25 4.40 -5.15 1.44
CA ILE A 25 3.15 -4.67 2.02
C ILE A 25 2.32 -5.83 2.59
N ILE A 26 2.12 -6.91 1.83
CA ILE A 26 1.36 -8.08 2.30
C ILE A 26 2.03 -8.73 3.51
N ASP A 27 3.35 -8.91 3.47
CA ASP A 27 4.13 -9.48 4.56
C ASP A 27 4.00 -8.65 5.84
N GLN A 28 4.14 -7.32 5.73
CA GLN A 28 4.00 -6.41 6.88
C GLN A 28 2.56 -6.35 7.40
N ILE A 29 1.54 -6.36 6.52
CA ILE A 29 0.12 -6.46 6.93
C ILE A 29 -0.11 -7.71 7.77
N GLY A 30 0.39 -8.86 7.30
CA GLY A 30 0.28 -10.13 8.01
C GLY A 30 0.89 -10.04 9.40
N ARG A 31 2.15 -9.58 9.51
CA ARG A 31 2.87 -9.46 10.79
C ARG A 31 2.21 -8.50 11.77
N GLN A 32 1.75 -7.34 11.30
CA GLN A 32 1.18 -6.31 12.16
C GLN A 32 -0.24 -6.65 12.62
N LEU A 33 -1.00 -7.42 11.83
CA LEU A 33 -2.35 -7.84 12.17
C LEU A 33 -2.42 -9.21 12.87
N GLU A 34 -1.38 -10.04 12.79
CA GLU A 34 -1.28 -11.31 13.53
C GLU A 34 -1.60 -11.20 15.03
N PRO A 35 -1.10 -10.19 15.78
CA PRO A 35 -1.46 -10.03 17.20
C PRO A 35 -2.86 -9.44 17.44
N THR A 36 -3.62 -9.12 16.38
CA THR A 36 -4.92 -8.46 16.46
C THR A 36 -6.07 -9.44 16.18
N ASN A 37 -7.29 -9.08 16.57
CA ASN A 37 -8.49 -9.87 16.28
C ASN A 37 -9.08 -9.57 14.88
N TRP A 38 -8.43 -8.75 14.06
CA TRP A 38 -8.92 -8.43 12.72
C TRP A 38 -8.81 -9.63 11.79
N LYS A 39 -9.94 -10.01 11.20
CA LYS A 39 -9.99 -11.01 10.14
C LYS A 39 -9.54 -10.37 8.83
N VAL A 40 -8.43 -10.89 8.28
CA VAL A 40 -7.85 -10.44 7.02
C VAL A 40 -8.38 -11.26 5.86
N THR A 41 -8.86 -10.59 4.82
CA THR A 41 -9.23 -11.22 3.54
C THR A 41 -8.76 -10.36 2.37
N TYR A 42 -8.44 -11.00 1.24
CA TYR A 42 -8.01 -10.33 0.02
C TYR A 42 -9.05 -10.53 -1.07
N LYS A 43 -9.39 -9.45 -1.77
CA LYS A 43 -10.40 -9.45 -2.81
C LYS A 43 -9.86 -8.86 -4.10
N ASN A 44 -10.11 -9.54 -5.20
CA ASN A 44 -9.90 -8.98 -6.53
C ASN A 44 -11.11 -8.12 -6.89
N VAL A 45 -10.84 -6.88 -7.25
CA VAL A 45 -11.84 -5.95 -7.79
C VAL A 45 -11.67 -5.95 -9.30
N THR A 46 -12.77 -6.09 -10.05
CA THR A 46 -12.76 -6.10 -11.53
C THR A 46 -13.47 -4.90 -12.14
N THR A 47 -14.25 -4.16 -11.34
CA THR A 47 -15.07 -3.03 -11.77
C THR A 47 -14.96 -1.92 -10.72
N PRO A 48 -14.78 -0.64 -11.10
CA PRO A 48 -14.67 -0.13 -12.47
C PRO A 48 -13.30 -0.37 -13.12
N ILE A 49 -12.25 -0.56 -12.31
CA ILE A 49 -10.88 -0.84 -12.77
C ILE A 49 -10.36 -2.06 -12.00
N PRO A 50 -9.59 -2.97 -12.64
CA PRO A 50 -8.97 -4.09 -11.95
C PRO A 50 -8.04 -3.64 -10.82
N GLY A 51 -8.21 -4.22 -9.63
CA GLY A 51 -7.45 -3.87 -8.43
C GLY A 51 -7.48 -4.97 -7.37
N TYR A 52 -6.73 -4.75 -6.29
CA TYR A 52 -6.68 -5.63 -5.14
C TYR A 52 -7.05 -4.87 -3.88
N GLU A 53 -7.99 -5.40 -3.12
CA GLU A 53 -8.42 -4.84 -1.83
C GLU A 53 -8.05 -5.78 -0.68
N LEU A 54 -7.56 -5.17 0.38
CA LEU A 54 -7.47 -5.75 1.72
C LEU A 54 -8.77 -5.44 2.46
N CYS A 55 -9.52 -6.48 2.81
CA CYS A 55 -10.71 -6.37 3.63
C CYS A 55 -10.42 -6.86 5.04
N LEU A 56 -10.50 -5.94 5.99
CA LEU A 56 -10.33 -6.16 7.42
C LEU A 56 -11.71 -6.16 8.08
N ALA A 57 -12.05 -7.25 8.76
CA ALA A 57 -13.31 -7.34 9.50
C ALA A 57 -13.05 -7.65 10.98
N HIS A 58 -13.68 -6.89 11.87
CA HIS A 58 -13.68 -7.15 13.30
C HIS A 58 -15.04 -6.76 13.88
N GLN A 59 -15.74 -7.75 14.45
CA GLN A 59 -17.12 -7.62 14.93
C GLN A 59 -18.04 -7.00 13.85
N ASP A 60 -18.71 -5.89 14.15
CA ASP A 60 -19.60 -5.16 13.23
C ASP A 60 -18.88 -4.14 12.35
N THR A 61 -17.54 -4.08 12.41
CA THR A 61 -16.73 -3.13 11.65
C THR A 61 -16.00 -3.82 10.51
N SER A 62 -16.11 -3.25 9.31
CA SER A 62 -15.36 -3.68 8.13
C SER A 62 -14.67 -2.49 7.49
N VAL A 63 -13.38 -2.64 7.20
CA VAL A 63 -12.56 -1.65 6.51
C VAL A 63 -12.00 -2.29 5.23
N ALA A 64 -12.14 -1.60 4.10
CA ALA A 64 -11.56 -2.01 2.83
C ALA A 64 -10.46 -1.02 2.43
N ILE A 65 -9.30 -1.53 2.04
CA ILE A 65 -8.11 -0.74 1.72
C ILE A 65 -7.57 -1.18 0.36
N ASN A 66 -7.32 -0.22 -0.53
CA ASN A 66 -6.72 -0.51 -1.84
C ASN A 66 -5.21 -0.78 -1.68
N LEU A 67 -4.78 -2.00 -2.04
CA LEU A 67 -3.37 -2.40 -1.91
C LEU A 67 -2.44 -1.64 -2.87
N TRP A 68 -2.94 -1.22 -4.03
CA TRP A 68 -2.14 -0.43 -4.97
C TRP A 68 -1.83 0.96 -4.39
N ASP A 69 -2.80 1.58 -3.71
CA ASP A 69 -2.57 2.86 -3.06
C ASP A 69 -1.50 2.76 -1.97
N LEU A 70 -1.42 1.63 -1.25
CA LEU A 70 -0.32 1.40 -0.31
C LEU A 70 1.03 1.26 -1.03
N CYS A 71 1.07 0.52 -2.14
CA CYS A 71 2.28 0.37 -2.94
C CYS A 71 2.79 1.72 -3.49
N PHE A 72 1.87 2.56 -3.97
CA PHE A 72 2.18 3.88 -4.50
C PHE A 72 2.65 4.84 -3.39
N GLN A 73 2.06 4.80 -2.20
CA GLN A 73 2.54 5.57 -1.05
C GLN A 73 3.96 5.20 -0.63
N VAL A 74 4.35 3.93 -0.77
CA VAL A 74 5.75 3.52 -0.53
C VAL A 74 6.66 4.04 -1.65
N CYS A 75 6.30 3.78 -2.91
CA CYS A 75 7.19 3.98 -4.05
C CYS A 75 7.36 5.44 -4.48
N PHE A 76 6.34 6.27 -4.30
CA PHE A 76 6.29 7.62 -4.85
C PHE A 76 6.35 8.67 -3.76
N ARG A 77 7.07 9.75 -4.04
CA ARG A 77 7.12 10.92 -3.19
C ARG A 77 5.78 11.65 -3.20
N ASP A 78 5.33 12.02 -2.00
CA ASP A 78 4.14 12.85 -1.80
C ASP A 78 2.86 12.31 -2.46
N TYR A 79 2.80 11.00 -2.72
CA TYR A 79 1.59 10.37 -3.20
C TYR A 79 0.51 10.43 -2.11
N ARG A 80 -0.70 10.82 -2.52
CA ARG A 80 -1.86 10.92 -1.65
C ARG A 80 -3.03 10.21 -2.35
N PRO A 81 -3.58 9.14 -1.77
CA PRO A 81 -4.77 8.51 -2.32
C PRO A 81 -5.90 9.54 -2.41
N THR A 82 -6.60 9.61 -3.55
CA THR A 82 -7.81 10.42 -3.69
C THR A 82 -9.04 9.53 -3.69
N GLN A 83 -10.21 10.14 -3.48
CA GLN A 83 -11.49 9.42 -3.41
C GLN A 83 -11.94 8.87 -4.77
N SER A 84 -11.35 9.33 -5.88
CA SER A 84 -11.72 8.94 -7.24
C SER A 84 -10.61 8.14 -7.90
N GLU A 85 -10.93 6.91 -8.31
CA GLU A 85 -9.98 6.05 -9.03
C GLU A 85 -9.68 6.54 -10.46
N LEU A 86 -10.50 7.45 -10.99
CA LEU A 86 -10.32 8.08 -12.29
C LEU A 86 -9.36 9.27 -12.24
N ASP A 87 -9.02 9.74 -11.04
CA ASP A 87 -8.07 10.82 -10.90
C ASP A 87 -6.68 10.37 -11.33
N THR A 88 -5.89 11.36 -11.71
CA THR A 88 -4.50 11.19 -12.07
C THR A 88 -3.67 12.19 -11.31
N GLN A 89 -2.51 11.75 -10.81
CA GLN A 89 -1.58 12.60 -10.08
C GLN A 89 -0.18 12.42 -10.68
N PRO A 90 0.57 13.52 -10.92
CA PRO A 90 1.99 13.42 -11.24
C PRO A 90 2.73 12.79 -10.05
N VAL A 91 3.54 11.77 -10.33
CA VAL A 91 4.33 11.07 -9.31
C VAL A 91 5.81 11.11 -9.64
N GLU A 92 6.63 11.17 -8.60
CA GLU A 92 8.08 11.03 -8.68
C GLU A 92 8.50 9.84 -7.83
N ILE A 93 9.37 8.98 -8.35
CA ILE A 93 9.94 7.84 -7.62
C ILE A 93 10.74 8.37 -6.43
N ASP A 94 10.64 7.70 -5.29
CA ASP A 94 11.55 7.98 -4.19
C ASP A 94 12.97 7.47 -4.51
N PRO A 95 13.96 8.36 -4.69
CA PRO A 95 15.32 7.96 -5.02
C PRO A 95 16.02 7.17 -3.90
N MET A 96 15.45 7.13 -2.68
CA MET A 96 15.96 6.28 -1.62
C MET A 96 15.65 4.79 -1.84
N LEU A 97 14.66 4.46 -2.68
CA LEU A 97 14.23 3.09 -2.93
C LEU A 97 14.98 2.42 -4.08
N ILE A 98 15.40 3.20 -5.06
CA ILE A 98 16.07 2.68 -6.26
C ILE A 98 17.00 3.75 -6.82
N ASP A 99 18.22 3.33 -7.15
CA ASP A 99 19.18 4.22 -7.78
C ASP A 99 18.95 4.36 -9.30
N GLN A 100 19.76 5.18 -9.96
CA GLN A 100 19.69 5.37 -11.41
C GLN A 100 20.11 4.13 -12.21
N ALA A 101 20.81 3.17 -11.60
CA ALA A 101 21.18 1.91 -12.22
C ALA A 101 20.07 0.85 -12.09
N GLY A 102 18.97 1.16 -11.40
CA GLY A 102 17.86 0.24 -11.18
C GLY A 102 18.09 -0.73 -10.01
N VAL A 103 19.08 -0.46 -9.15
CA VAL A 103 19.36 -1.28 -7.97
C VAL A 103 18.45 -0.84 -6.83
N VAL A 104 17.62 -1.78 -6.35
CA VAL A 104 16.66 -1.54 -5.27
C VAL A 104 17.34 -1.60 -3.91
N ASP A 105 17.08 -0.61 -3.06
CA ASP A 105 17.39 -0.65 -1.64
C ASP A 105 16.29 -1.42 -0.89
N TRP A 106 16.54 -2.72 -0.68
CA TRP A 106 15.61 -3.62 0.00
C TRP A 106 15.34 -3.25 1.46
N GLN A 107 16.32 -2.63 2.14
CA GLN A 107 16.19 -2.24 3.54
C GLN A 107 15.30 -1.01 3.66
N CYS A 108 15.52 -0.01 2.80
CA CYS A 108 14.67 1.17 2.72
C CYS A 108 13.24 0.79 2.33
N LEU A 109 13.08 -0.11 1.36
CA LEU A 109 11.77 -0.57 0.92
C LEU A 109 10.98 -1.25 2.05
N ASP A 110 11.61 -2.17 2.78
CA ASP A 110 10.96 -2.84 3.92
C ASP A 110 10.63 -1.86 5.05
N ALA A 111 11.54 -0.92 5.37
CA ALA A 111 11.32 0.09 6.40
C ALA A 111 10.13 1.00 6.06
N LYS A 112 10.03 1.48 4.82
CA LYS A 112 8.89 2.31 4.38
C LYS A 112 7.58 1.52 4.37
N ALA A 113 7.61 0.28 3.89
CA ALA A 113 6.43 -0.59 3.92
C ALA A 113 5.95 -0.84 5.36
N LYS A 114 6.87 -1.14 6.27
CA LYS A 114 6.57 -1.32 7.69
C LYS A 114 5.93 -0.07 8.29
N GLN A 115 6.57 1.10 8.12
CA GLN A 115 6.05 2.36 8.67
C GLN A 115 4.63 2.65 8.16
N LEU A 116 4.40 2.51 6.86
CA LEU A 116 3.08 2.76 6.28
C LEU A 116 2.03 1.80 6.85
N VAL A 117 2.34 0.52 6.99
CA VAL A 117 1.40 -0.46 7.55
C VAL A 117 1.13 -0.18 9.03
N GLU A 118 2.14 0.23 9.80
CA GLU A 118 1.94 0.65 11.21
C GLU A 118 0.97 1.83 11.31
N GLU A 119 1.12 2.82 10.44
CA GLU A 119 0.21 3.97 10.37
C GLU A 119 -1.22 3.55 10.00
N VAL A 120 -1.36 2.64 9.02
CA VAL A 120 -2.66 2.09 8.62
C VAL A 120 -3.33 1.33 9.76
N VAL A 121 -2.58 0.45 10.44
CA VAL A 121 -3.11 -0.35 11.56
C VAL A 121 -3.48 0.54 12.75
N ALA A 122 -2.66 1.55 13.06
CA ALA A 122 -2.94 2.53 14.11
C ALA A 122 -4.17 3.40 13.79
N GLY A 123 -4.46 3.62 12.51
CA GLY A 123 -5.63 4.34 12.03
C GLY A 123 -6.93 3.51 11.98
N LEU A 124 -6.88 2.21 12.28
CA LEU A 124 -8.08 1.37 12.33
C LEU A 124 -9.00 1.84 13.47
N PRO A 125 -10.32 1.77 13.28
CA PRO A 125 -11.26 2.15 14.32
C PRO A 125 -11.02 1.31 15.58
N LEU A 126 -10.95 1.98 16.72
CA LEU A 126 -10.88 1.33 18.03
C LEU A 126 -12.16 0.52 18.20
N VAL A 127 -12.04 -0.80 18.13
CA VAL A 127 -13.16 -1.69 18.44
C VAL A 127 -13.07 -2.00 19.92
N ASP A 128 -13.98 -1.42 20.70
CA ASP A 128 -14.02 -1.62 22.15
C ASP A 128 -14.14 -3.12 22.47
N ASN A 129 -13.19 -3.65 23.24
CA ASN A 129 -13.30 -4.96 23.87
C ASN A 129 -14.33 -4.90 25.01
N ASN A 130 -15.60 -4.65 24.69
CA ASN A 130 -16.70 -4.77 25.64
C ASN A 130 -17.32 -6.16 25.55
N GLU A 131 -16.63 -7.15 26.13
CA GLU A 131 -17.30 -8.32 26.73
C GLU A 131 -16.57 -8.69 28.02
N LYS A 132 -17.10 -8.19 29.13
CA LYS A 132 -16.96 -8.76 30.46
C LYS A 132 -18.33 -9.25 30.92
#